data_AF-A0A644ZIX4-F1
#
_entry.id   AF-A0A644ZIX4-F1
#
_cell.length_a   1.000
_cell.length_b   1.000
_cell.length_c   1.000
_cell.angle_alpha   90.00
_cell.angle_beta   90.00
_cell.angle_gamma   90.00
#
_symmetry.space_group_name_H-M   'P 1'
#
loop_
_entity.id
_entity.type
_entity.pdbx_description
1 polymer ?
#
loop_
_entity_poly.entity_id
_entity_poly.type
_entity_poly.pdbx_seq_one_letter_code
_entity_poly.pdbx_strand_id
1 'polypeptide(L)' 'MKNLKSEKNLVTVIINKSKISKEMTLKGFTNKYKNPSVLYSNRNSKIKDNVVNIDSEDTLVILWN' A
#
# COMPACT_ATOMS: atom_id res chain seq x y z
N MET A 1 -7.65 3.48 4.28
CA MET A 1 -6.86 3.59 3.03
C MET A 1 -7.30 4.85 2.32
N LYS A 2 -6.36 5.65 1.79
CA LYS A 2 -6.66 6.81 0.96
C LYS A 2 -5.67 6.90 -0.20
N ASN A 3 -6.15 7.27 -1.38
CA ASN A 3 -5.35 7.43 -2.57
C ASN A 3 -5.17 8.91 -2.91
N LEU A 4 -4.00 9.27 -3.43
CA LEU A 4 -3.59 10.61 -3.82
C LEU A 4 -2.91 10.51 -5.19
N LYS A 5 -3.30 11.35 -6.15
CA LYS A 5 -2.60 11.43 -7.44
C LYS A 5 -1.53 12.51 -7.34
N SER A 6 -0.30 12.18 -7.72
CA SER A 6 0.81 13.12 -7.81
C SER A 6 1.42 12.97 -9.20
N GLU A 7 1.18 13.96 -10.06
CA GLU A 7 1.57 13.95 -11.47
C GLU A 7 1.16 12.67 -12.22
N LYS A 8 2.15 11.85 -12.62
CA LYS A 8 1.97 10.59 -13.33
C LYS A 8 1.78 9.39 -12.41
N ASN A 9 1.99 9.56 -11.11
CA ASN A 9 1.97 8.51 -10.11
C ASN A 9 0.68 8.53 -9.29
N LEU A 10 0.31 7.35 -8.77
CA LEU A 10 -0.70 7.23 -7.74
C LEU A 10 -0.01 6.82 -6.45
N VAL A 11 -0.38 7.44 -5.34
CA VAL A 11 0.13 7.14 -3.99
C VAL A 11 -1.03 6.67 -3.14
N THR A 12 -0.88 5.54 -2.46
CA THR A 12 -1.86 5.02 -1.51
C THR A 12 -1.28 5.03 -0.11
N VAL A 13 -1.99 5.64 0.83
CA VAL A 13 -1.66 5.61 2.26
C VAL A 13 -2.61 4.65 2.97
N ILE A 14 -2.02 3.72 3.72
CA ILE A 14 -2.71 2.70 4.51
C ILE A 14 -2.23 2.84 5.95
N ILE A 15 -3.17 2.90 6.88
CA ILE A 15 -2.88 2.88 8.32
C ILE A 15 -3.69 1.74 8.92
N ASN A 16 -3.02 0.76 9.52
CA ASN A 16 -3.71 -0.32 10.21
C ASN A 16 -3.98 0.07 11.66
N LYS A 17 -5.20 0.51 11.96
CA LYS A 17 -5.66 0.85 13.32
C LYS A 17 -6.17 -0.34 14.14
N SER A 18 -5.89 -1.56 13.69
CA SER A 18 -6.24 -2.77 14.42
C SER A 18 -5.07 -3.24 15.28
N LYS A 19 -5.39 -3.97 16.35
CA LYS A 19 -4.40 -4.64 17.21
C LYS A 19 -3.76 -5.88 16.56
N ILE A 20 -4.22 -6.27 15.38
CA ILE A 20 -3.73 -7.43 14.63
C ILE A 20 -3.22 -7.01 13.26
N SER A 21 -2.26 -7.77 12.72
CA SER A 21 -1.82 -7.64 11.34
C SER A 21 -2.97 -7.98 10.38
N LYS A 22 -2.98 -7.33 9.22
CA LYS A 22 -4.01 -7.53 8.21
C LYS A 22 -3.38 -7.84 6.86
N GLU A 23 -3.93 -8.84 6.20
CA GLU A 23 -3.62 -9.13 4.81
C GLU A 23 -4.63 -8.42 3.90
N MET A 24 -4.13 -7.79 2.83
CA MET A 24 -4.96 -7.13 1.83
C MET A 24 -4.42 -7.41 0.43
N THR A 25 -5.32 -7.82 -0.48
CA THR A 25 -5.00 -7.90 -1.90
C THR A 25 -5.12 -6.52 -2.55
N LEU A 26 -4.02 -6.07 -3.15
CA LEU A 26 -3.94 -4.85 -3.93
C LEU A 26 -4.50 -5.09 -5.33
N LYS A 27 -5.66 -4.49 -5.63
CA LYS A 27 -6.22 -4.47 -6.98
C LYS A 27 -5.74 -3.19 -7.66
N GLY A 28 -5.06 -3.33 -8.80
CA GLY A 28 -4.63 -2.18 -9.61
C GLY A 28 -5.81 -1.31 -10.04
N PHE A 29 -5.57 -0.01 -10.23
CA PHE A 29 -6.64 0.97 -10.45
C PHE A 29 -6.98 1.18 -11.94
N THR A 30 -6.07 0.87 -12.87
CA THR A 30 -6.25 0.91 -14.35
C THR A 30 -5.07 0.19 -15.03
N ASN A 31 -4.98 0.22 -16.37
CA ASN A 31 -3.78 -0.22 -17.09
C ASN A 31 -2.49 0.54 -16.72
N LYS A 32 -2.61 1.74 -16.14
CA LYS A 32 -1.50 2.64 -15.83
C LYS A 32 -0.95 2.47 -14.41
N TYR A 33 -1.64 1.80 -13.49
CA TYR A 33 -1.21 1.68 -12.09
C TYR A 33 -1.21 0.20 -11.70
N LYS A 34 -0.27 -0.55 -12.27
CA LYS A 34 -0.20 -2.01 -12.14
C LYS A 34 0.88 -2.48 -11.17
N ASN A 35 1.90 -1.64 -10.96
CA ASN A 35 3.09 -2.04 -10.23
C ASN A 35 3.15 -1.29 -8.90
N PRO A 36 2.53 -1.81 -7.83
CA PRO A 36 2.68 -1.22 -6.51
C PRO A 36 4.06 -1.51 -5.94
N SER A 37 4.67 -0.50 -5.33
CA SER A 37 5.93 -0.62 -4.60
C SER A 37 5.80 0.08 -3.25
N VAL A 38 6.49 -0.43 -2.24
CA VAL A 38 6.52 0.21 -0.92
C VAL A 38 7.42 1.44 -1.01
N LEU A 39 6.83 2.62 -0.79
CA LEU A 39 7.58 3.88 -0.69
C LEU A 39 8.03 4.12 0.76
N TYR A 40 7.19 3.76 1.73
CA TYR A 40 7.47 3.91 3.15
C TYR A 40 6.67 2.91 3.99
N SER A 41 7.28 2.38 5.04
CA SER A 41 6.61 1.69 6.15
C SER A 41 7.39 2.02 7.43
N ASN A 42 6.69 2.28 8.53
CA ASN A 42 7.34 2.49 9.83
C ASN A 42 7.51 1.20 10.63
N ARG A 43 7.03 0.08 10.09
CA ARG A 43 7.28 -1.28 10.59
C ARG A 43 8.03 -2.06 9.51
N ASN A 44 7.46 -3.16 9.03
CA ASN A 44 8.08 -4.06 8.06
C ASN A 44 7.09 -4.54 6.98
N SER A 45 6.08 -3.73 6.66
CA SER A 45 5.12 -4.09 5.61
C SER A 45 5.82 -4.31 4.26
N LYS A 46 5.50 -5.42 3.60
CA LYS A 46 6.03 -5.78 2.29
C LYS A 46 4.90 -6.19 1.36
N ILE A 47 5.11 -5.94 0.07
CA ILE A 47 4.22 -6.39 -0.99
C ILE A 47 4.83 -7.64 -1.61
N LYS A 48 4.08 -8.74 -1.64
CA LYS A 48 4.43 -9.98 -2.32
C LYS A 48 3.23 -10.43 -3.15
N ASP A 49 3.42 -10.64 -4.46
CA ASP A 49 2.36 -11.12 -5.36
C ASP A 49 1.06 -10.29 -5.30
N ASN A 50 1.17 -8.95 -5.24
CA ASN A 50 0.06 -8.01 -5.03
C ASN A 50 -0.70 -8.17 -3.71
N VAL A 51 -0.16 -8.94 -2.76
CA VAL A 51 -0.68 -9.04 -1.41
C VAL A 51 0.22 -8.25 -0.49
N VAL A 52 -0.39 -7.44 0.37
CA VAL A 52 0.32 -6.74 1.44
C VAL A 52 -0.13 -7.28 2.79
N ASN A 53 0.83 -7.64 3.62
CA ASN A 53 0.60 -7.84 5.03
C ASN A 53 1.02 -6.56 5.76
N ILE A 54 0.07 -5.90 6.43
CA ILE A 54 0.28 -4.67 7.19
C ILE A 54 0.19 -4.94 8.69
N ASP A 55 1.27 -4.66 9.40
CA ASP A 55 1.34 -4.86 10.84
C ASP A 55 0.42 -3.92 11.62
N SER A 56 0.11 -4.29 12.86
CA SER A 56 -0.63 -3.43 13.78
C SER A 56 0.06 -2.07 13.96
N GLU A 57 -0.73 -0.99 13.85
CA GLU A 57 -0.28 0.41 13.91
C GLU A 57 0.80 0.80 12.88
N ASP A 58 0.97 0.04 11.80
CA ASP A 58 1.82 0.44 10.69
C ASP A 58 1.11 1.48 9.80
N THR A 59 1.89 2.45 9.34
CA THR A 59 1.58 3.42 8.31
C THR A 59 2.41 3.08 7.09
N LEU A 60 1.74 2.51 6.10
CA LEU A 60 2.32 2.10 4.84
C LEU A 60 1.94 3.11 3.75
N VAL A 61 2.94 3.52 2.96
CA VAL A 61 2.78 4.31 1.75
C VAL A 61 3.21 3.47 0.56
N ILE A 62 2.31 3.34 -0.41
CA ILE A 62 2.52 2.59 -1.65
C ILE A 62 2.59 3.60 -2.80
N LEU A 63 3.61 3.47 -3.64
CA LEU A 63 3.72 4.15 -4.92
C LEU A 63 3.27 3.21 -6.04
N TRP A 64 2.44 3.70 -6.94
CA TRP A 64 1.95 2.97 -8.10
C TRP A 64 2.41 3.64 -9.40
N ASN A 65 3.00 2.83 -10.27
CA ASN A 65 3.45 3.18 -11.61
C ASN A 65 2.76 2.38 -12.71
#